data_AF-S6V387-F1
#
_entry.id   AF-S6V387-F1
#
_cell.length_a   1.000
_cell.length_b   1.000
_cell.length_c   1.000
_cell.angle_alpha   90.00
_cell.angle_beta   90.00
_cell.angle_gamma   90.00
#
_symmetry.space_group_name_H-M   'P 1'
#
loop_
_entity.id
_entity.type
_entity.pdbx_description
1 polymer ?
#
loop_
_entity_poly.entity_id
_entity_poly.type
_entity_poly.pdbx_seq_one_letter_code
_entity_poly.pdbx_strand_id
1 'polypeptide(L)'
;APMLSALLAAPWKGLMLINGRGVSRLWKVKPTPGVVRVMDYLWLALVMAGCLTASVYLFRFIEASLGFSDMVGAFGLGLATMLRVIVLIVIASLIWVPIGVWIGLRPVWAERLQPIAQFMAAFPANVLFPFAVIAIVGLHLNPDIWLSPLMVLGTQWYILFNVIAGASALPTDLREAASMFNMRGW
;
A
#
# COMPACT_ATOMS: atom_id res chain seq x y z
N ALA A 1 -44.33 -21.43 0.42
CA ALA A 1 -42.94 -20.93 0.51
C ALA A 1 -41.86 -21.91 1.03
N PRO A 2 -42.14 -23.03 1.75
CA PRO A 2 -41.05 -23.87 2.28
C PRO A 2 -40.41 -24.83 1.26
N MET A 3 -41.12 -25.20 0.19
CA MET A 3 -40.64 -26.18 -0.81
C MET A 3 -39.46 -25.68 -1.67
N LEU A 4 -39.44 -24.38 -2.00
CA LEU A 4 -38.36 -23.76 -2.78
C LEU A 4 -37.05 -23.67 -1.98
N SER A 5 -37.12 -23.44 -0.67
CA SER A 5 -35.95 -23.43 0.21
C SER A 5 -35.32 -24.83 0.36
N ALA A 6 -36.12 -25.88 0.33
CA ALA A 6 -35.65 -27.26 0.44
C ALA A 6 -34.94 -27.73 -0.83
N LEU A 7 -35.41 -27.33 -2.02
CA LEU A 7 -34.79 -27.66 -3.31
C LEU A 7 -33.46 -26.93 -3.52
N LEU A 8 -33.34 -25.67 -3.09
CA LEU A 8 -32.09 -24.91 -3.16
C LEU A 8 -31.04 -25.40 -2.16
N ALA A 9 -31.46 -25.97 -1.02
CA ALA A 9 -30.55 -26.52 0.00
C ALA A 9 -30.13 -27.99 -0.26
N ALA A 10 -30.82 -28.70 -1.15
CA ALA A 10 -30.53 -30.09 -1.51
C ALA A 10 -29.10 -30.32 -2.05
N PRO A 11 -28.56 -29.51 -2.99
CA PRO A 11 -27.18 -29.69 -3.46
C PRO A 11 -26.15 -29.41 -2.35
N TRP A 12 -26.44 -28.46 -1.45
CA TRP A 12 -25.57 -28.12 -0.32
C TRP A 12 -25.50 -29.25 0.72
N LYS A 13 -26.64 -29.88 1.03
CA LYS A 13 -26.69 -31.06 1.91
C LYS A 13 -26.00 -32.27 1.29
N GLY A 14 -26.11 -32.45 -0.03
CA GLY A 14 -25.36 -33.48 -0.76
C GLY A 14 -23.84 -33.28 -0.66
N LEU A 15 -23.37 -32.04 -0.77
CA LEU A 15 -21.96 -31.67 -0.62
C LEU A 15 -21.44 -31.86 0.81
N MET A 16 -22.26 -31.59 1.83
CA MET A 16 -21.91 -31.84 3.24
C MET A 16 -21.85 -33.33 3.61
N LEU A 17 -22.55 -34.20 2.88
CA LEU A 17 -22.49 -35.66 3.06
C LEU A 17 -21.23 -36.28 2.43
N ILE A 18 -20.49 -35.53 1.61
CA ILE A 18 -19.14 -35.90 1.15
C ILE A 18 -18.18 -35.70 2.33
N ASN A 19 -18.23 -36.65 3.26
CA ASN A 19 -17.35 -36.70 4.41
C ASN A 19 -15.94 -37.04 3.93
N GLY A 20 -15.10 -36.01 3.74
CA GLY A 20 -13.68 -36.11 3.31
C GLY A 20 -12.77 -36.94 4.25
N ARG A 21 -13.34 -37.54 5.31
CA ARG A 21 -12.67 -38.47 6.23
C ARG A 21 -12.20 -39.77 5.55
N GLY A 22 -12.79 -40.16 4.42
CA GLY A 22 -12.35 -41.34 3.64
C GLY A 22 -11.13 -41.07 2.77
N VAL A 23 -11.14 -39.92 2.07
CA VAL A 23 -10.07 -39.53 1.12
C VAL A 23 -8.74 -39.25 1.87
N SER A 24 -8.82 -38.71 3.08
CA SER A 24 -7.64 -38.38 3.91
C SER A 24 -6.91 -39.60 4.51
N ARG A 25 -7.46 -40.82 4.41
CA ARG A 25 -6.77 -42.04 4.89
C ARG A 25 -5.84 -42.68 3.86
N LEU A 26 -6.10 -42.50 2.56
CA LEU A 26 -5.35 -43.18 1.49
C LEU A 26 -3.98 -42.54 1.19
N TRP A 27 -3.72 -41.35 1.72
CA TRP A 27 -2.52 -40.56 1.44
C TRP A 27 -1.66 -40.28 2.68
N LYS A 28 -1.64 -41.21 3.65
CA LYS A 28 -0.73 -41.15 4.82
C LYS A 28 0.52 -42.00 4.63
N VAL A 29 1.11 -41.99 3.43
CA VAL A 29 2.48 -42.48 3.27
C VAL A 29 3.37 -41.39 3.85
N LYS A 30 3.84 -41.57 5.09
CA LYS A 30 4.87 -40.69 5.67
C LYS A 30 6.18 -41.04 4.97
N PRO A 31 6.73 -40.18 4.09
CA PRO A 31 8.00 -40.48 3.44
C PRO A 31 9.09 -40.67 4.51
N THR A 32 9.92 -41.70 4.34
CA THR A 32 11.05 -41.97 5.23
C THR A 32 11.97 -40.75 5.27
N PRO A 33 12.54 -40.35 6.42
CA PRO A 33 13.35 -39.13 6.54
C PRO A 33 14.49 -39.01 5.53
N GLY A 34 15.03 -40.14 5.04
CA GLY A 34 16.04 -40.15 3.97
C GLY A 34 15.51 -39.73 2.60
N VAL A 35 14.28 -40.12 2.24
CA VAL A 35 13.64 -39.76 0.97
C VAL A 35 13.32 -38.27 0.93
N VAL A 36 12.84 -37.71 2.05
CA VAL A 36 12.57 -36.26 2.17
C VAL A 36 13.85 -35.45 1.96
N ARG A 37 14.96 -35.82 2.63
CA ARG A 37 16.24 -35.11 2.48
C ARG A 37 16.77 -35.16 1.05
N VAL A 38 16.71 -36.31 0.38
CA VAL A 38 17.15 -36.43 -1.02
C VAL A 38 16.28 -35.56 -1.93
N MET A 39 14.97 -35.56 -1.71
CA MET A 39 14.03 -34.73 -2.47
C MET A 39 14.29 -33.22 -2.24
N ASP A 40 14.59 -32.82 -1.00
CA ASP A 40 14.95 -31.43 -0.66
C ASP A 40 16.27 -31.02 -1.32
N TYR A 41 17.29 -31.88 -1.32
CA TYR A 41 18.56 -31.59 -2.01
C TYR A 41 18.39 -31.49 -3.52
N LEU A 42 17.59 -32.37 -4.12
CA LEU A 42 17.29 -32.32 -5.56
C LEU A 42 16.50 -31.05 -5.91
N TRP A 43 15.54 -30.68 -5.07
CA TRP A 43 14.77 -29.44 -5.23
C TRP A 43 15.68 -28.21 -5.13
N LEU A 44 16.53 -28.14 -4.10
CA LEU A 44 17.48 -27.06 -3.94
C LEU A 44 18.48 -27.00 -5.11
N ALA A 45 18.98 -28.14 -5.58
CA ALA A 45 19.87 -28.20 -6.74
C ALA A 45 19.17 -27.69 -8.01
N LEU A 46 17.90 -28.06 -8.23
CA LEU A 46 17.09 -27.58 -9.35
C LEU A 46 16.88 -26.06 -9.27
N VAL A 47 16.49 -25.55 -8.09
CA VAL A 47 16.29 -24.10 -7.86
C VAL A 47 17.60 -23.36 -8.09
N MET A 48 18.71 -23.86 -7.55
CA MET A 48 20.04 -23.27 -7.73
C MET A 48 20.47 -23.25 -9.19
N ALA A 49 20.25 -24.35 -9.93
CA ALA A 49 20.54 -24.42 -11.36
C ALA A 49 19.65 -23.44 -12.15
N GLY A 50 18.36 -23.33 -11.79
CA GLY A 50 17.43 -22.36 -12.39
C GLY A 50 17.86 -20.92 -12.13
N CYS A 51 18.23 -20.58 -10.90
CA CYS A 51 18.75 -19.26 -10.57
C CYS A 51 20.05 -18.96 -11.32
N LEU A 52 21.00 -19.90 -11.36
CA LEU A 52 22.28 -19.70 -12.04
C LEU A 52 22.11 -19.50 -13.54
N THR A 53 21.27 -20.32 -14.19
CA THR A 53 20.97 -20.19 -15.62
C THR A 53 20.23 -18.89 -15.92
N ALA A 54 19.26 -18.50 -15.11
CA ALA A 54 18.56 -17.21 -15.24
C ALA A 54 19.53 -16.03 -15.05
N SER A 55 20.43 -16.09 -14.07
CA SER A 55 21.46 -15.06 -13.87
C SER A 55 22.38 -14.94 -15.08
N VAL A 56 22.92 -16.06 -15.59
CA VAL A 56 23.79 -16.04 -16.79
C VAL A 56 23.05 -15.48 -17.99
N TYR A 57 21.78 -15.84 -18.18
CA TYR A 57 20.95 -15.31 -19.26
C TYR A 57 20.73 -13.79 -19.12
N LEU A 58 20.41 -13.32 -17.91
CA LEU A 58 20.25 -11.90 -17.61
C LEU A 58 21.54 -11.13 -17.84
N PHE A 59 22.68 -11.63 -17.37
CA PHE A 59 23.97 -10.96 -17.58
C PHE A 59 24.30 -10.81 -19.07
N ARG A 60 24.12 -11.87 -19.86
CA ARG A 60 24.35 -11.82 -21.31
C ARG A 60 23.37 -10.89 -22.02
N PHE A 61 22.11 -10.87 -21.59
CA PHE A 61 21.10 -9.96 -22.13
C PHE A 61 21.42 -8.51 -21.81
N ILE A 62 21.82 -8.21 -20.57
CA ILE A 62 22.21 -6.88 -20.11
C ILE A 62 23.44 -6.39 -20.86
N GLU A 63 24.49 -7.21 -20.98
CA GLU A 63 25.71 -6.86 -21.70
C GLU A 63 25.44 -6.59 -23.19
N ALA A 64 24.55 -7.35 -23.82
CA ALA A 64 24.21 -7.18 -25.23
C ALA A 64 23.24 -6.01 -25.51
N SER A 65 22.46 -5.59 -24.52
CA SER A 65 21.32 -4.67 -24.75
C SER A 65 21.41 -3.34 -24.01
N LEU A 66 22.18 -3.24 -22.92
CA LEU A 66 22.23 -2.04 -22.09
C LEU A 66 23.56 -1.30 -22.28
N GLY A 67 23.48 -0.12 -22.87
CA GLY A 67 24.60 0.81 -22.95
C GLY A 67 24.72 1.66 -21.68
N PHE A 68 25.86 2.33 -21.53
CA PHE A 68 26.05 3.36 -20.49
C PHE A 68 24.96 4.45 -20.53
N SER A 69 24.43 4.76 -21.72
CA SER A 69 23.33 5.69 -21.92
C SER A 69 22.03 5.24 -21.22
N ASP A 70 21.74 3.94 -21.19
CA ASP A 70 20.52 3.42 -20.55
C ASP A 70 20.63 3.51 -19.03
N MET A 71 21.83 3.29 -18.48
CA MET A 71 22.11 3.49 -17.06
C MET A 71 21.92 4.95 -16.65
N VAL A 72 22.49 5.89 -17.41
CA VAL A 72 22.33 7.33 -17.16
C VAL A 72 20.86 7.75 -17.32
N GLY A 73 20.16 7.22 -18.33
CA GLY A 73 18.74 7.46 -18.55
C GLY A 73 17.87 6.96 -17.41
N ALA A 74 18.06 5.72 -16.97
CA ALA A 74 17.33 5.13 -15.85
C ALA A 74 17.60 5.87 -14.53
N PHE A 75 18.86 6.24 -14.28
CA PHE A 75 19.23 7.05 -13.11
C PHE A 75 18.59 8.45 -13.16
N GLY A 76 18.60 9.10 -14.33
CA GLY A 76 17.96 10.39 -14.54
C GLY A 76 16.44 10.35 -14.35
N LEU A 77 15.77 9.32 -14.86
CA LEU A 77 14.34 9.09 -14.62
C LEU A 77 14.04 8.81 -13.14
N GLY A 78 14.92 8.06 -12.46
CA GLY A 78 14.87 7.86 -11.02
C GLY A 78 14.95 9.18 -10.24
N LEU A 79 15.89 10.05 -10.59
CA LEU A 79 16.00 11.38 -9.98
C LEU A 79 14.78 12.26 -10.28
N ALA A 80 14.24 12.20 -11.50
CA ALA A 80 13.06 12.97 -11.89
C ALA A 80 11.82 12.53 -11.10
N THR A 81 11.61 11.22 -10.92
CA THR A 81 10.51 10.69 -10.11
C THR A 81 10.69 11.02 -8.63
N MET A 82 11.92 10.93 -8.10
CA MET A 82 12.22 11.34 -6.73
C MET A 82 11.91 12.83 -6.50
N LEU A 83 12.35 13.70 -7.41
CA LEU A 83 12.06 15.12 -7.35
C LEU A 83 10.55 15.38 -7.40
N ARG A 84 9.83 14.69 -8.29
CA ARG A 84 8.37 14.76 -8.39
C ARG A 84 7.72 14.42 -7.04
N VAL A 85 8.12 13.33 -6.39
CA VAL A 85 7.59 12.93 -5.08
C VAL A 85 7.92 13.95 -3.99
N ILE A 86 9.17 14.45 -3.94
CA ILE A 86 9.59 15.48 -2.98
C ILE A 86 8.73 16.73 -3.11
N VAL A 87 8.55 17.24 -4.33
CA VAL A 87 7.73 18.43 -4.60
C VAL A 87 6.30 18.23 -4.12
N LEU A 88 5.70 17.07 -4.39
CA LEU A 88 4.34 16.79 -3.94
C LEU A 88 4.24 16.69 -2.41
N ILE A 89 5.23 16.11 -1.74
CA ILE A 89 5.29 16.06 -0.27
C ILE A 89 5.43 17.46 0.32
N VAL A 90 6.27 18.32 -0.27
CA VAL A 90 6.42 19.71 0.17
C VAL A 90 5.10 20.46 0.03
N ILE A 91 4.43 20.36 -1.13
CA ILE A 91 3.13 21.00 -1.35
C ILE A 91 2.09 20.47 -0.35
N ALA A 92 2.01 19.15 -0.17
CA ALA A 92 1.10 18.55 0.81
C ALA A 92 1.40 19.04 2.22
N SER A 93 2.68 19.13 2.61
CA SER A 93 3.07 19.59 3.94
C SER A 93 2.73 21.07 4.16
N LEU A 94 2.99 21.93 3.17
CA LEU A 94 2.64 23.36 3.24
C LEU A 94 1.14 23.59 3.47
N ILE A 95 0.29 22.69 2.98
CA ILE A 95 -1.17 22.77 3.16
C ILE A 95 -1.60 22.08 4.47
N TRP A 96 -1.21 20.82 4.66
CA TRP A 96 -1.76 19.97 5.72
C TRP A 96 -1.10 20.17 7.09
N VAL A 97 0.15 20.63 7.16
CA VAL A 97 0.80 20.96 8.44
C VAL A 97 0.09 22.10 9.16
N PRO A 98 -0.12 23.30 8.56
CA PRO A 98 -0.80 24.38 9.27
C PRO A 98 -2.24 24.02 9.63
N ILE A 99 -2.95 23.31 8.74
CA ILE A 99 -4.30 22.79 9.02
C ILE A 99 -4.26 21.83 10.21
N GLY A 100 -3.33 20.86 10.21
CA GLY A 100 -3.18 19.88 11.27
C GLY A 100 -2.83 20.51 12.62
N VAL A 101 -1.96 21.52 12.64
CA VAL A 101 -1.63 22.26 13.87
C VAL A 101 -2.86 23.01 14.39
N TRP A 102 -3.60 23.70 13.51
CA TRP A 102 -4.82 24.42 13.89
C TRP A 102 -5.89 23.49 14.46
N ILE A 103 -6.08 22.30 13.87
CA ILE A 103 -6.99 21.27 14.38
C ILE A 103 -6.49 20.68 15.70
N GLY A 104 -5.21 20.30 15.77
CA GLY A 104 -4.64 19.62 16.95
C GLY A 104 -4.61 20.47 18.21
N LEU A 105 -4.51 21.80 18.06
CA LEU A 105 -4.62 22.74 19.18
C LEU A 105 -6.07 22.97 19.64
N ARG A 106 -7.08 22.47 18.92
CA ARG A 106 -8.50 22.67 19.20
C ARG A 106 -9.24 21.32 19.31
N PRO A 107 -9.41 20.78 20.52
CA PRO A 107 -9.93 19.41 20.72
C PRO A 107 -11.33 19.18 20.11
N VAL A 108 -12.20 20.19 20.13
CA VAL A 108 -13.55 20.12 19.56
C VAL A 108 -13.55 19.88 18.04
N TRP A 109 -12.56 20.41 17.33
CA TRP A 109 -12.42 20.21 15.88
C TRP A 109 -11.74 18.90 15.55
N ALA A 110 -10.75 18.48 16.36
CA ALA A 110 -10.10 17.20 16.22
C ALA A 110 -11.11 16.04 16.31
N GLU A 111 -12.02 16.08 17.29
CA GLU A 111 -13.04 15.04 17.48
C GLU A 111 -14.04 14.94 16.32
N ARG A 112 -14.42 16.07 15.71
CA ARG A 112 -15.37 16.10 14.59
C ARG A 112 -14.74 15.77 13.24
N LEU A 113 -13.50 16.20 13.01
CA LEU A 113 -12.82 16.00 11.73
C LEU A 113 -12.17 14.62 11.63
N GLN A 114 -11.83 13.97 12.74
CA GLN A 114 -11.26 12.63 12.74
C GLN A 114 -12.13 11.60 11.98
N PRO A 115 -13.45 11.46 12.22
CA PRO A 115 -14.27 10.51 11.49
C PRO A 115 -14.32 10.75 9.98
N ILE A 116 -14.39 12.03 9.57
CA ILE A 116 -14.39 12.41 8.15
C ILE A 116 -13.04 12.06 7.52
N ALA A 117 -11.95 12.46 8.16
CA ALA A 117 -10.61 12.17 7.70
C ALA A 117 -10.33 10.66 7.69
N GLN A 118 -10.82 9.89 8.67
CA GLN A 118 -10.71 8.42 8.71
C GLN A 118 -11.50 7.77 7.59
N PHE A 119 -12.72 8.22 7.33
CA PHE A 119 -13.52 7.74 6.21
C PHE A 119 -12.84 8.02 4.87
N MET A 120 -12.32 9.24 4.69
CA MET A 120 -11.58 9.59 3.48
C MET A 120 -10.25 8.83 3.35
N ALA A 121 -9.54 8.60 4.46
CA ALA A 121 -8.30 7.82 4.49
C ALA A 121 -8.53 6.32 4.29
N ALA A 122 -9.73 5.82 4.57
CA ALA A 122 -10.09 4.42 4.36
C ALA A 122 -10.22 4.05 2.87
N PHE A 123 -10.39 5.03 1.98
CA PHE A 123 -10.38 4.78 0.54
C PHE A 123 -8.94 4.61 0.03
N PRO A 124 -8.54 3.41 -0.41
CA PRO A 124 -7.22 3.21 -0.98
C PRO A 124 -7.16 3.87 -2.38
N ALA A 125 -5.98 4.39 -2.74
CA ALA A 125 -5.74 4.97 -4.06
C ALA A 125 -6.12 4.00 -5.21
N ASN A 126 -5.96 2.69 -4.98
CA ASN A 126 -6.30 1.65 -5.94
C ASN A 126 -7.78 1.66 -6.37
N VAL A 127 -8.70 2.04 -5.48
CA VAL A 127 -10.13 2.13 -5.80
C VAL A 127 -10.42 3.36 -6.67
N LEU A 128 -9.69 4.46 -6.44
CA LEU A 128 -9.86 5.71 -7.18
C LEU A 128 -9.13 5.70 -8.53
N PHE A 129 -8.15 4.80 -8.72
CA PHE A 129 -7.31 4.73 -9.92
C PHE A 129 -8.09 4.57 -11.22
N PRO A 130 -9.06 3.62 -11.36
CA PRO A 130 -9.81 3.47 -12.61
C PRO A 130 -10.60 4.71 -12.99
N PHE A 131 -11.24 5.36 -12.00
CA PHE A 131 -12.00 6.59 -12.21
C PHE A 131 -11.10 7.75 -12.62
N ALA A 132 -9.95 7.89 -11.96
CA ALA A 132 -8.96 8.91 -12.30
C ALA A 132 -8.42 8.71 -13.72
N VAL A 133 -8.08 7.48 -14.12
CA VAL A 133 -7.58 7.18 -15.47
C VAL A 133 -8.64 7.47 -16.53
N ILE A 134 -9.90 7.07 -16.30
CA ILE A 134 -11.01 7.40 -17.22
C ILE A 134 -11.14 8.92 -17.38
N ALA A 135 -11.08 9.68 -16.29
CA ALA A 135 -11.13 11.14 -16.34
C ALA A 135 -9.92 11.73 -17.08
N ILE A 136 -8.70 11.24 -16.81
CA ILE A 136 -7.46 11.70 -17.44
C ILE A 136 -7.51 11.48 -18.95
N VAL A 137 -7.85 10.26 -19.38
CA VAL A 137 -7.92 9.91 -20.81
C VAL A 137 -9.07 10.65 -21.48
N GLY A 138 -10.25 10.68 -20.87
CA GLY A 138 -11.43 11.36 -21.43
C GLY A 138 -11.22 12.87 -21.61
N LEU A 139 -10.50 13.50 -20.68
CA LEU A 139 -10.16 14.92 -20.73
C LEU A 139 -8.82 15.21 -21.43
N HIS A 140 -8.16 14.21 -22.01
CA HIS A 140 -6.84 14.33 -22.67
C HIS A 140 -5.77 15.00 -21.79
N LEU A 141 -5.82 14.72 -20.49
CA LEU A 141 -4.91 15.27 -19.50
C LEU A 141 -3.58 14.52 -19.51
N ASN A 142 -2.48 15.22 -19.19
CA ASN A 142 -1.15 14.62 -19.12
C ASN A 142 -1.04 13.64 -17.92
N PRO A 143 -0.88 12.32 -18.14
CA PRO A 143 -0.82 11.35 -17.05
C PRO A 143 0.33 11.60 -16.06
N ASP A 144 1.47 12.11 -16.51
CA ASP A 144 2.62 12.39 -15.66
C ASP A 144 2.31 13.41 -14.55
N ILE A 145 1.38 14.32 -14.82
CA ILE A 145 0.95 15.35 -13.89
C ILE A 145 -0.27 14.88 -13.12
N TRP A 146 -1.28 14.38 -13.80
CA TRP A 146 -2.60 14.15 -13.20
C TRP A 146 -2.72 12.84 -12.42
N LEU A 147 -1.76 11.92 -12.57
CA LEU A 147 -1.60 10.78 -11.64
C LEU A 147 -0.92 11.19 -10.33
N SER A 148 -0.21 12.33 -10.30
CA SER A 148 0.55 12.77 -9.13
C SER A 148 -0.31 13.08 -7.89
N PRO A 149 -1.48 13.74 -7.99
CA PRO A 149 -2.40 13.88 -6.87
C PRO A 149 -2.84 12.53 -6.28
N LEU A 150 -3.01 11.52 -7.14
CA LEU A 150 -3.41 10.19 -6.72
C LEU A 150 -2.31 9.49 -5.90
N MET A 151 -1.03 9.75 -6.21
CA MET A 151 0.10 9.25 -5.42
C MET A 151 0.09 9.79 -3.99
N VAL A 152 -0.21 11.08 -3.82
CA VAL A 152 -0.18 11.74 -2.50
C VAL A 152 -1.48 11.56 -1.71
N LEU A 153 -2.53 11.04 -2.36
CA LEU A 153 -3.87 10.89 -1.78
C LEU A 153 -3.89 10.13 -0.46
N GLY A 154 -3.06 9.09 -0.30
CA GLY A 154 -2.89 8.40 0.98
C GLY A 154 -1.95 9.15 1.95
N THR A 155 -0.81 9.62 1.44
CA THR A 155 0.24 10.25 2.26
C THR A 155 -0.21 11.52 2.97
N GLN A 156 -1.11 12.30 2.36
CA GLN A 156 -1.63 13.53 2.98
C GLN A 156 -2.39 13.27 4.29
N TRP A 157 -3.10 12.15 4.39
CA TRP A 157 -3.82 11.78 5.60
C TRP A 157 -2.85 11.43 6.73
N TYR A 158 -1.75 10.76 6.42
CA TYR A 158 -0.68 10.51 7.38
C TYR A 158 -0.05 11.80 7.90
N ILE A 159 0.24 12.76 7.02
CA ILE A 159 0.74 14.09 7.42
C ILE A 159 -0.26 14.73 8.39
N LEU A 160 -1.54 14.79 8.00
CA LEU A 160 -2.58 15.41 8.80
C LEU A 160 -2.71 14.76 10.19
N PHE A 161 -2.81 13.43 10.26
CA PHE A 161 -2.97 12.73 11.54
C PHE A 161 -1.74 12.82 12.44
N ASN A 162 -0.53 12.69 11.86
CA ASN A 162 0.70 12.81 12.62
C ASN A 162 0.85 14.22 13.21
N VAL A 163 0.50 15.26 12.43
CA VAL A 163 0.58 16.65 12.91
C VAL A 163 -0.50 16.94 13.94
N ILE A 164 -1.74 16.47 13.76
CA ILE A 164 -2.81 16.62 14.76
C ILE A 164 -2.38 15.97 16.08
N ALA A 165 -1.92 14.72 16.03
CA ALA A 165 -1.47 13.99 17.22
C ALA A 165 -0.29 14.71 17.91
N GLY A 166 0.69 15.18 17.13
CA GLY A 166 1.83 15.93 17.66
C GLY A 166 1.43 17.26 18.31
N ALA A 167 0.53 18.01 17.68
CA ALA A 167 0.05 19.29 18.21
C ALA A 167 -0.85 19.11 19.44
N SER A 168 -1.71 18.08 19.46
CA SER A 168 -2.57 17.77 20.62
C SER A 168 -1.79 17.24 21.83
N ALA A 169 -0.59 16.70 21.62
CA ALA A 169 0.29 16.26 22.70
C ALA A 169 1.06 17.41 23.38
N LEU A 170 0.95 18.66 22.89
CA LEU A 170 1.59 19.82 23.52
C LEU A 170 1.02 20.06 24.92
N PRO A 171 1.87 20.08 25.98
CA PRO A 171 1.43 20.34 27.34
C PRO A 171 0.67 21.65 27.49
N THR A 172 -0.45 21.61 28.22
CA THR A 172 -1.27 22.81 28.47
C THR A 172 -0.47 23.89 29.20
N ASP A 173 0.40 23.51 30.13
CA ASP A 173 1.25 24.44 30.91
C ASP A 173 2.14 25.31 30.01
N LEU A 174 2.70 24.73 28.93
CA LEU A 174 3.52 25.50 27.97
C LEU A 174 2.68 26.48 27.17
N ARG A 175 1.43 26.11 26.85
CA ARG A 175 0.50 26.99 26.15
C ARG A 175 0.02 28.13 27.05
N GLU A 176 -0.24 27.84 28.32
CA GLU A 176 -0.62 28.84 29.32
C GLU A 176 0.53 29.81 29.59
N ALA A 177 1.74 29.31 29.80
CA ALA A 177 2.94 30.13 29.93
C ALA A 177 3.15 31.05 28.71
N ALA A 178 3.05 30.52 27.48
CA ALA A 178 3.16 31.32 26.26
C ALA A 178 2.10 32.44 26.21
N SER A 179 0.87 32.18 26.68
CA SER A 179 -0.18 33.18 26.74
C SER A 179 0.08 34.24 27.82
N MET A 180 0.63 33.87 28.99
CA MET A 180 1.06 34.81 30.02
C MET A 180 2.20 35.72 29.55
N PHE A 181 3.13 35.19 28.76
CA PHE A 181 4.21 35.97 28.13
C PHE A 181 3.76 36.72 26.86
N ASN A 182 2.47 36.70 26.54
CA ASN A 182 1.87 37.37 25.37
C ASN A 182 2.54 36.96 24.04
N MET A 183 3.06 35.74 23.97
CA MET A 183 3.64 35.17 22.76
C MET A 183 2.51 34.83 21.80
N ARG A 184 2.42 35.56 20.69
CA ARG A 184 1.48 35.30 19.61
C ARG A 184 2.16 34.41 18.57
N GLY A 185 1.41 33.46 18.00
CA GLY A 185 1.88 32.61 16.91
C GLY A 185 2.32 33.44 15.70
N TRP A 186 3.24 32.88 14.91
CA TRP A 186 3.67 33.41 13.61
C TRP A 186 2.56 33.29 12.55
#